data_AF-A0AAX3EA30-F1
#
_entry.id   AF-A0AAX3EA30-F1
#
_cell.length_a   1.000
_cell.length_b   1.000
_cell.length_c   1.000
_cell.angle_alpha   90.00
_cell.angle_beta   90.00
_cell.angle_gamma   90.00
#
_symmetry.space_group_name_H-M   'P 1'
#
loop_
_entity.id
_entity.type
_entity.pdbx_description
1 polymer ?
#
loop_
_entity_poly.entity_id
_entity_poly.type
_entity_poly.pdbx_seq_one_letter_code
_entity_poly.pdbx_strand_id
1 'polypeptide(L)'
;MKPENEKLIDDFLAHADDLGDEIVTDVEKMLGVVPFIFPILRDRPESFALSTLADYRFSRPDSLDPKTAELIAVAAAAGAGADSCLKVHIGAALKEGASRDEILDVLLIAAMIGKTRVLASSLRRFREVCGDGREAEE
;
A
#
# COMPACT_ATOMS: atom_id res chain seq x y z
N MET A 1 -12.64 27.41 -13.22
CA MET A 1 -11.81 27.70 -12.02
C MET A 1 -11.39 29.18 -12.13
N LYS A 2 -10.55 29.77 -11.26
CA LYS A 2 -9.99 31.09 -11.61
C LYS A 2 -9.02 30.90 -12.80
N PRO A 3 -8.95 31.80 -13.80
CA PRO A 3 -8.08 31.62 -14.98
C PRO A 3 -6.60 31.41 -14.63
N GLU A 4 -6.13 32.08 -13.57
CA GLU A 4 -4.78 31.92 -13.00
C GLU A 4 -4.50 30.50 -12.49
N ASN A 5 -5.51 29.81 -11.96
CA ASN A 5 -5.38 28.41 -11.54
C ASN A 5 -5.42 27.45 -12.73
N GLU A 6 -6.17 27.77 -13.80
CA GLU A 6 -6.27 26.92 -14.99
C GLU A 6 -4.91 26.84 -15.68
N LYS A 7 -4.24 27.99 -15.80
CA LYS A 7 -2.87 28.06 -16.30
C LYS A 7 -1.89 27.21 -15.47
N LEU A 8 -1.99 27.22 -14.14
CA LEU A 8 -1.12 26.39 -13.29
C LEU A 8 -1.34 24.89 -13.52
N ILE A 9 -2.58 24.46 -13.77
CA ILE A 9 -2.88 23.07 -14.11
C ILE A 9 -2.32 22.73 -15.49
N ASP A 10 -2.55 23.58 -16.49
CA ASP A 10 -2.05 23.36 -17.85
C ASP A 10 -0.53 23.27 -17.89
N ASP A 11 0.17 24.14 -17.16
CA ASP A 11 1.64 24.14 -17.05
C ASP A 11 2.14 22.84 -16.38
N PHE A 12 1.45 22.32 -15.36
CA PHE A 12 1.78 21.03 -14.74
C PHE A 12 1.55 19.85 -15.71
N LEU A 13 0.40 19.85 -16.39
CA LEU A 13 0.02 18.78 -17.32
C LEU A 13 0.92 18.74 -18.56
N ALA A 14 1.50 19.87 -18.97
CA ALA A 14 2.46 19.93 -20.08
C ALA A 14 3.73 19.07 -19.85
N HIS A 15 4.04 18.73 -18.60
CA HIS A 15 5.20 17.90 -18.23
C HIS A 15 4.81 16.56 -17.60
N ALA A 16 3.50 16.27 -17.51
CA ALA A 16 2.97 15.11 -16.83
C ALA A 16 3.39 13.78 -17.50
N ASP A 17 3.49 13.75 -18.83
CA ASP A 17 3.86 12.55 -19.59
C ASP A 17 5.33 12.19 -19.39
N ASP A 18 6.25 13.16 -19.55
CA ASP A 18 7.70 12.96 -19.34
C ASP A 18 7.99 12.48 -17.91
N LEU A 19 7.35 13.12 -16.92
CA LEU A 19 7.46 12.71 -15.52
C LEU A 19 6.90 11.30 -15.30
N GLY A 20 5.78 10.98 -15.95
CA GLY A 20 5.17 9.67 -15.91
C GLY A 20 6.09 8.57 -16.43
N ASP A 21 6.81 8.79 -17.53
CA ASP A 21 7.76 7.84 -18.11
C ASP A 21 8.95 7.54 -17.18
N GLU A 22 9.51 8.58 -16.55
CA GLU A 22 10.57 8.43 -15.54
C GLU A 22 10.08 7.64 -14.32
N ILE A 23 8.87 7.93 -13.83
CA ILE A 23 8.27 7.20 -12.70
C ILE A 23 8.08 5.71 -13.05
N VAL A 24 7.60 5.37 -14.24
CA VAL A 24 7.47 3.96 -14.66
C VAL A 24 8.82 3.26 -14.62
N THR A 25 9.85 3.91 -15.14
CA THR A 25 11.22 3.39 -15.18
C THR A 25 11.75 3.13 -13.77
N ASP A 26 11.54 4.07 -12.85
CA ASP A 26 12.01 3.91 -11.47
C ASP A 26 11.20 2.88 -10.68
N VAL A 27 9.88 2.79 -10.91
CA VAL A 27 9.04 1.74 -10.31
C VAL A 27 9.43 0.36 -10.82
N GLU A 28 9.76 0.20 -12.10
CA GLU A 28 10.27 -1.07 -12.63
C GLU A 28 11.59 -1.47 -11.97
N LYS A 29 12.53 -0.51 -11.83
CA LYS A 29 13.77 -0.76 -11.09
C LYS A 29 13.48 -1.12 -9.63
N MET A 30 12.52 -0.48 -9.00
CA MET A 30 12.17 -0.70 -7.60
C MET A 30 11.56 -2.10 -7.37
N LEU A 31 10.47 -2.39 -8.10
CA LEU A 31 9.63 -3.56 -7.88
C LEU A 31 10.05 -4.77 -8.72
N GLY A 32 10.93 -4.58 -9.70
CA GLY A 32 11.32 -5.59 -10.68
C GLY A 32 10.25 -5.87 -11.74
N VAL A 33 9.16 -5.12 -11.74
CA VAL A 33 8.05 -5.23 -12.69
C VAL A 33 7.32 -3.89 -12.77
N VAL A 34 6.80 -3.55 -13.96
CA VAL A 34 5.83 -2.46 -14.11
C VAL A 34 4.44 -2.99 -13.73
N PRO A 35 3.75 -2.41 -12.73
CA PRO A 35 2.38 -2.81 -12.41
C PRO A 35 1.45 -2.63 -13.61
N PHE A 36 0.62 -3.64 -13.90
CA PHE A 36 -0.30 -3.60 -15.06
C PHE A 36 -1.28 -2.42 -15.02
N ILE A 37 -1.51 -1.85 -13.84
CA ILE A 37 -2.35 -0.66 -13.64
C ILE A 37 -1.79 0.57 -14.37
N PHE A 38 -0.48 0.67 -14.57
CA PHE A 38 0.15 1.84 -15.17
C PHE A 38 -0.22 2.01 -16.65
N PRO A 39 -0.07 0.99 -17.52
CA PRO A 39 -0.55 1.07 -18.91
C PRO A 39 -2.04 1.43 -19.03
N ILE A 40 -2.89 0.90 -18.16
CA ILE A 40 -4.34 1.19 -18.18
C ILE A 40 -4.61 2.63 -17.77
N LEU A 41 -3.94 3.11 -16.72
CA LEU A 41 -4.11 4.49 -16.24
C LEU A 41 -3.63 5.52 -17.27
N ARG A 42 -2.65 5.18 -18.11
CA ARG A 42 -2.16 6.05 -19.20
C ARG A 42 -3.23 6.40 -20.24
N ASP A 43 -4.32 5.64 -20.34
CA ASP A 43 -5.50 6.04 -21.14
C ASP A 43 -6.11 7.37 -20.65
N ARG A 44 -5.76 7.81 -19.43
CA ARG A 44 -6.13 9.09 -18.81
C ARG A 44 -4.88 9.78 -18.24
N PRO A 45 -4.10 10.51 -19.07
CA PRO A 45 -2.79 11.06 -18.69
C PRO A 45 -2.79 11.89 -17.40
N GLU A 46 -3.79 12.75 -17.20
CA GLU A 46 -3.90 13.55 -15.97
C GLU A 46 -4.06 12.68 -14.72
N SER A 47 -4.88 11.63 -14.82
CA SER A 47 -5.09 10.67 -13.71
C SER A 47 -3.83 9.83 -13.48
N PHE A 48 -3.16 9.41 -14.56
CA PHE A 48 -1.90 8.68 -14.49
C PHE A 48 -0.83 9.48 -13.77
N ALA A 49 -0.56 10.72 -14.20
CA ALA A 49 0.52 11.53 -13.64
C ALA A 49 0.28 11.86 -12.17
N LEU A 50 -0.96 12.24 -11.80
CA LEU A 50 -1.28 12.55 -10.41
C LEU A 50 -1.23 11.31 -9.51
N SER A 51 -1.79 10.17 -9.96
CA SER A 51 -1.81 8.94 -9.18
C SER A 51 -0.40 8.37 -9.02
N THR A 52 0.35 8.24 -10.12
CA THR A 52 1.66 7.58 -10.08
C THR A 52 2.70 8.42 -9.34
N LEU A 53 2.64 9.75 -9.41
CA LEU A 53 3.48 10.61 -8.59
C LEU A 53 3.21 10.40 -7.09
N ALA A 54 1.94 10.34 -6.70
CA ALA A 54 1.56 10.08 -5.31
C ALA A 54 2.01 8.68 -4.87
N ASP A 55 1.68 7.65 -5.65
CA ASP A 55 2.02 6.25 -5.36
C ASP A 55 3.53 6.05 -5.26
N TYR A 56 4.32 6.67 -6.14
CA TYR A 56 5.78 6.63 -6.09
C TYR A 56 6.32 7.21 -4.79
N ARG A 57 5.82 8.39 -4.38
CA ARG A 57 6.22 9.04 -3.13
C ARG A 57 5.78 8.27 -1.89
N PHE A 58 4.62 7.61 -1.93
CA PHE A 58 4.15 6.76 -0.84
C PHE A 58 4.97 5.47 -0.71
N SER A 59 5.43 4.92 -1.83
CA SER A 59 6.25 3.70 -1.86
C SER A 59 7.72 3.95 -1.52
N ARG A 60 8.20 5.18 -1.69
CA ARG A 60 9.53 5.64 -1.26
C ARG A 60 9.43 6.92 -0.43
N PRO A 61 8.90 6.83 0.80
CA PRO A 61 8.80 7.98 1.67
C PRO A 61 10.17 8.38 2.21
N ASP A 62 10.46 9.68 2.27
CA ASP A 62 11.77 10.20 2.75
C ASP A 62 12.03 9.89 4.24
N SER A 63 10.98 9.52 4.99
CA SER A 63 11.04 9.30 6.44
C SER A 63 11.32 7.84 6.84
N LEU A 64 11.35 6.89 5.91
CA LEU A 64 11.64 5.49 6.17
C LEU A 64 12.71 4.99 5.20
N ASP A 65 13.60 4.11 5.68
CA ASP A 65 14.49 3.41 4.77
C ASP A 65 13.69 2.45 3.85
N PRO A 66 14.21 2.15 2.64
CA PRO A 66 13.48 1.34 1.66
C PRO A 66 13.05 -0.04 2.18
N LYS A 67 13.91 -0.71 2.97
CA LYS A 67 13.58 -2.03 3.53
C LYS A 67 12.39 -1.94 4.47
N THR A 68 12.39 -0.96 5.37
CA THR A 68 11.27 -0.72 6.30
C THR A 68 9.98 -0.40 5.54
N ALA A 69 10.04 0.45 4.51
CA ALA A 69 8.87 0.78 3.69
C ALA A 69 8.27 -0.45 3.01
N GLU A 70 9.09 -1.33 2.42
CA GLU A 70 8.61 -2.55 1.77
C GLU A 70 8.04 -3.57 2.77
N LEU A 71 8.63 -3.71 3.96
CA LEU A 71 8.07 -4.58 5.00
C LEU A 71 6.68 -4.09 5.45
N ILE A 72 6.47 -2.78 5.53
CA ILE A 72 5.14 -2.21 5.79
C ILE A 72 4.18 -2.51 4.64
N ALA A 73 4.63 -2.38 3.39
CA ALA A 73 3.83 -2.71 2.21
C ALA A 73 3.43 -4.20 2.19
N VAL A 74 4.33 -5.11 2.58
CA VAL A 74 4.04 -6.54 2.76
C VAL A 74 2.94 -6.76 3.80
N ALA A 75 3.04 -6.12 4.99
CA ALA A 75 2.00 -6.22 6.02
C ALA A 75 0.64 -5.71 5.52
N ALA A 76 0.63 -4.55 4.83
CA ALA A 76 -0.57 -3.94 4.30
C ALA A 76 -1.22 -4.82 3.22
N ALA A 77 -0.43 -5.35 2.28
CA ALA A 77 -0.92 -6.24 1.23
C ALA A 77 -1.50 -7.55 1.81
N ALA A 78 -0.81 -8.15 2.79
CA ALA A 78 -1.29 -9.34 3.48
C ALA A 78 -2.60 -9.08 4.24
N GLY A 79 -2.68 -7.97 4.99
CA GLY A 79 -3.86 -7.58 5.74
C GLY A 79 -5.07 -7.23 4.86
N ALA A 80 -4.82 -6.70 3.66
CA ALA A 80 -5.86 -6.36 2.67
C ALA A 80 -6.28 -7.55 1.79
N GLY A 81 -5.58 -8.68 1.85
CA GLY A 81 -5.83 -9.82 0.95
C GLY A 81 -5.41 -9.55 -0.50
N ALA A 82 -4.47 -8.63 -0.72
CA ALA A 82 -3.99 -8.23 -2.04
C ALA A 82 -2.85 -9.14 -2.51
N ASP A 83 -3.17 -10.39 -2.89
CA ASP A 83 -2.19 -11.45 -3.18
C ASP A 83 -1.17 -11.07 -4.28
N SER A 84 -1.63 -10.40 -5.34
CA SER A 84 -0.74 -9.92 -6.40
C SER A 84 0.26 -8.87 -5.89
N CYS A 85 -0.20 -7.93 -5.07
CA CYS A 85 0.67 -6.92 -4.45
C CYS A 85 1.63 -7.57 -3.46
N LEU A 86 1.15 -8.55 -2.69
CA LEU A 86 1.95 -9.26 -1.70
C LEU A 86 3.18 -9.92 -2.33
N LYS A 87 3.00 -10.61 -3.46
CA LYS A 87 4.11 -11.20 -4.21
C LYS A 87 5.14 -10.16 -4.66
N VAL A 88 4.68 -9.02 -5.19
CA VAL A 88 5.55 -7.94 -5.68
C VAL A 88 6.36 -7.34 -4.53
N HIS A 89 5.71 -6.96 -3.44
CA HIS A 89 6.37 -6.32 -2.30
C HIS A 89 7.27 -7.28 -1.49
N ILE A 90 6.98 -8.59 -1.46
CA ILE A 90 7.93 -9.58 -0.94
C ILE A 90 9.22 -9.57 -1.77
N GLY A 91 9.11 -9.53 -3.10
CA GLY A 91 10.26 -9.44 -3.99
C GLY A 91 11.06 -8.15 -3.81
N ALA A 92 10.38 -7.01 -3.69
CA ALA A 92 11.00 -5.72 -3.44
C ALA A 92 11.69 -5.67 -2.05
N ALA A 93 11.04 -6.18 -1.00
CA ALA A 93 11.66 -6.27 0.33
C ALA A 93 12.96 -7.08 0.32
N LEU A 94 12.96 -8.24 -0.36
CA LEU A 94 14.18 -9.05 -0.53
C LEU A 94 15.29 -8.28 -1.25
N LYS A 95 14.92 -7.50 -2.28
CA LYS A 95 15.86 -6.66 -3.04
C LYS A 95 16.48 -5.56 -2.18
N GLU A 96 15.72 -4.99 -1.25
CA GLU A 96 16.19 -4.01 -0.26
C GLU A 96 16.92 -4.66 0.93
N GLY A 97 17.18 -5.97 0.88
CA GLY A 97 17.98 -6.70 1.86
C GLY A 97 17.19 -7.23 3.06
N ALA A 98 15.86 -7.31 2.98
CA ALA A 98 15.09 -8.05 3.97
C ALA A 98 15.43 -9.54 3.92
N SER A 99 15.53 -10.16 5.08
CA SER A 99 15.69 -11.59 5.25
C SER A 99 14.36 -12.31 5.12
N ARG A 100 14.42 -13.62 4.84
CA ARG A 100 13.25 -14.50 4.84
C ARG A 100 12.53 -14.47 6.19
N ASP A 101 13.27 -14.38 7.29
CA ASP A 101 12.70 -14.41 8.64
C ASP A 101 12.02 -13.08 9.00
N GLU A 102 12.60 -11.93 8.62
CA GLU A 102 11.91 -10.63 8.74
C GLU A 102 10.56 -10.63 7.99
N ILE A 103 10.54 -11.15 6.76
CA ILE A 103 9.31 -11.24 5.95
C ILE A 103 8.29 -12.18 6.62
N LEU A 104 8.73 -13.32 7.13
CA LEU A 104 7.85 -14.26 7.84
C LEU A 104 7.25 -13.62 9.10
N ASP A 105 8.05 -12.91 9.88
CA ASP A 105 7.57 -12.21 11.08
C ASP A 105 6.51 -11.16 10.73
N VAL A 106 6.73 -10.37 9.67
CA VAL A 106 5.75 -9.40 9.16
C VAL A 106 4.43 -10.07 8.76
N LEU A 107 4.48 -11.21 8.06
CA LEU A 107 3.29 -11.97 7.68
C LEU A 107 2.53 -12.52 8.90
N LEU A 108 3.26 -13.03 9.91
CA LEU A 108 2.66 -13.52 11.15
C LEU A 108 2.01 -12.38 11.96
N ILE A 109 2.62 -11.19 11.97
CA ILE A 109 2.02 -9.99 12.57
C ILE A 109 0.73 -9.62 11.83
N ALA A 110 0.72 -9.57 10.50
CA ALA A 110 -0.48 -9.28 9.71
C ALA A 110 -1.59 -10.31 9.98
N ALA A 111 -1.26 -11.60 10.04
CA ALA A 111 -2.20 -12.67 10.36
C ALA A 111 -2.76 -12.54 11.79
N MET A 112 -1.93 -12.18 12.77
CA MET A 112 -2.37 -11.91 14.14
C MET A 112 -3.41 -10.79 14.17
N ILE A 113 -3.17 -9.67 13.47
CA ILE A 113 -4.13 -8.55 13.38
C ILE A 113 -5.43 -8.98 12.71
N GLY A 114 -5.36 -9.77 11.63
CA GLY A 114 -6.55 -10.33 10.98
C GLY A 114 -7.38 -11.22 11.92
N LYS A 115 -6.72 -12.12 12.66
CA LYS A 115 -7.36 -12.99 13.66
C LYS A 115 -8.04 -12.18 14.76
N THR A 116 -7.34 -11.19 15.34
CA THR A 116 -7.87 -10.40 16.45
C THR A 116 -9.01 -9.49 16.01
N ARG A 117 -9.02 -9.00 14.77
CA ARG A 117 -10.17 -8.29 14.18
C ARG A 117 -11.44 -9.12 14.26
N VAL A 118 -11.39 -10.38 13.81
CA VAL A 118 -12.54 -11.30 13.83
C VAL A 118 -12.98 -11.60 15.26
N LEU A 119 -12.03 -11.97 16.13
CA LEU A 119 -12.33 -12.26 17.54
C LEU A 119 -12.99 -11.05 18.22
N ALA A 120 -12.43 -9.86 18.04
CA ALA A 120 -12.93 -8.66 18.68
C ALA A 120 -14.36 -8.31 18.23
N SER A 121 -14.66 -8.41 16.93
CA SER A 121 -16.03 -8.17 16.44
C SER A 121 -17.02 -9.22 16.94
N SER A 122 -16.65 -10.50 16.87
CA SER A 122 -17.56 -11.59 17.23
C SER A 122 -17.82 -11.65 18.73
N LEU A 123 -16.79 -11.49 19.56
CA LEU A 123 -16.93 -11.54 21.01
C LEU A 123 -17.67 -10.32 21.57
N ARG A 124 -17.56 -9.15 20.93
CA ARG A 124 -18.42 -8.00 21.28
C ARG A 124 -19.90 -8.33 21.09
N ARG A 125 -20.25 -8.90 19.92
CA ARG A 125 -21.64 -9.27 19.64
C ARG A 125 -22.13 -10.41 20.52
N PHE A 126 -21.27 -11.39 20.80
CA PHE A 126 -21.57 -12.46 21.75
C PHE A 126 -21.92 -11.89 23.13
N ARG A 127 -21.09 -10.99 23.66
CA ARG A 127 -21.33 -10.33 24.95
C ARG A 127 -22.65 -9.54 24.98
N GLU A 128 -22.97 -8.82 23.90
CA GLU A 128 -24.24 -8.08 23.80
C GLU A 128 -25.48 -8.98 23.90
N VAL A 129 -25.40 -10.21 23.40
CA VAL A 129 -26.54 -11.15 23.37
C VAL A 129 -26.56 -12.06 24.60
N CYS A 130 -25.40 -12.51 25.06
CA CYS A 130 -25.26 -13.53 26.10
C CYS A 130 -24.91 -12.95 27.48
N GLY A 131 -24.61 -11.65 27.59
CA GLY A 131 -24.11 -11.03 28.82
C GLY A 131 -22.65 -11.38 29.12
N ASP A 132 -22.09 -10.80 30.18
CA ASP A 132 -20.67 -10.97 30.55
C ASP A 132 -20.38 -12.25 31.35
N GLY A 133 -21.38 -13.09 31.64
CA GLY A 133 -21.21 -14.35 32.40
C GLY A 133 -20.60 -14.18 33.79
N ARG A 134 -20.49 -12.94 34.29
CA ARG A 134 -19.82 -12.53 35.53
C ARG A 134 -20.77 -11.98 36.60
N GLU A 135 -22.08 -12.20 36.45
CA GLU A 135 -23.10 -11.78 37.43
C GLU A 135 -23.71 -12.97 38.20
N ALA A 136 -22.88 -13.92 38.64
CA ALA A 136 -23.32 -15.00 39.50
C ALA A 136 -22.22 -15.41 40.50
N GLU A 137 -21.75 -14.46 41.31
CA GLU A 137 -20.97 -14.73 42.52
C GLU A 137 -20.98 -13.48 43.42
N GLU A 138 -22.15 -13.16 44.00
CA GLU A 138 -22.37 -12.49 45.30
C GLU A 138 -23.87 -12.59 45.67
#